data_AF-A0A699WPN2-F1
#
_entry.id   AF-A0A699WPN2-F1
#
_cell.length_a   1.000
_cell.length_b   1.000
_cell.length_c   1.000
_cell.angle_alpha   90.00
_cell.angle_beta   90.00
_cell.angle_gamma   90.00
#
_symmetry.space_group_name_H-M   'P 1'
#
loop_
_entity.id
_entity.type
_entity.pdbx_description
1 polymer ?
#
loop_
_entity_poly.entity_id
_entity_poly.type
_entity_poly.pdbx_seq_one_letter_code
_entity_poly.pdbx_strand_id
1 'polypeptide(L)'
;LALLDEHQLRFNKNETAQKLWAAILKTFGGNEATKKTKKNLLKQQYGNFKVEGLETLEQTFNRLQVIVSHLEFMDIEIEKDDLNQKFLNSLPPEWLMHTIVWRNRSDLDTMSLDDLYNHLK
;
A
#
# COMPACT_ATOMS: atom_id res chain seq x y z
N LEU A 1 -1.08 -16.14 10.60
CA LEU A 1 -2.05 -16.63 9.60
C LEU A 1 -2.07 -18.16 9.67
N ALA A 2 -3.03 -18.74 10.38
CA ALA A 2 -3.27 -20.18 10.31
C ALA A 2 -4.23 -20.45 9.14
N LEU A 3 -3.78 -21.22 8.14
CA LEU A 3 -4.67 -21.79 7.14
C LEU A 3 -5.57 -22.80 7.86
N LEU A 4 -6.90 -22.64 7.79
CA LEU A 4 -7.85 -23.63 8.31
C LEU A 4 -7.45 -25.04 7.81
N ASP A 5 -7.60 -26.06 8.66
CA ASP A 5 -7.21 -27.46 8.37
C ASP A 5 -7.74 -27.99 7.03
N GLU A 6 -8.91 -27.50 6.60
CA GLU A 6 -9.55 -27.84 5.33
C GLU A 6 -8.73 -27.39 4.10
N HIS A 7 -8.00 -26.28 4.22
CA HIS A 7 -7.09 -25.80 3.19
C HIS A 7 -5.75 -26.56 3.21
N GLN A 8 -5.27 -26.97 4.38
CA GLN A 8 -4.01 -27.74 4.49
C GLN A 8 -4.07 -29.06 3.73
N LEU A 9 -5.15 -29.83 3.90
CA LEU A 9 -5.32 -31.12 3.23
C LEU A 9 -5.37 -31.00 1.69
N ARG A 10 -5.87 -29.85 1.20
CA ARG A 10 -5.98 -29.53 -0.23
C ARG A 10 -4.63 -29.14 -0.85
N PHE A 11 -3.75 -28.55 -0.05
CA PHE A 11 -2.44 -28.08 -0.49
C PHE A 11 -1.32 -29.12 -0.33
N ASN A 12 -1.43 -30.04 0.64
CA ASN A 12 -0.49 -31.13 0.88
C ASN A 12 -0.41 -32.17 -0.26
N LYS A 13 -1.32 -32.12 -1.24
CA LYS A 13 -1.29 -32.98 -2.43
C LYS A 13 -0.33 -32.48 -3.53
N ASN A 14 0.24 -31.28 -3.37
CA ASN A 14 1.12 -30.69 -4.37
C ASN A 14 2.58 -31.09 -4.11
N GLU A 15 3.12 -31.93 -4.99
CA GLU A 15 4.48 -32.50 -4.88
C GLU A 15 5.61 -31.46 -5.03
N THR A 16 5.31 -30.27 -5.57
CA THR A 16 6.30 -29.22 -5.81
C THR A 16 5.78 -27.87 -5.32
N ALA A 17 6.72 -27.02 -4.88
CA ALA A 17 6.43 -25.63 -4.50
C ALA A 17 5.71 -24.86 -5.62
N GLN A 18 6.01 -25.17 -6.90
CA GLN A 18 5.36 -24.56 -8.05
C GLN A 18 3.88 -24.98 -8.19
N LYS A 19 3.57 -26.28 -8.03
CA LYS A 19 2.18 -26.77 -8.03
C LYS A 19 1.39 -26.20 -6.84
N LEU A 20 2.02 -26.12 -5.67
CA LEU A 20 1.43 -25.51 -4.48
C LEU A 20 1.11 -24.02 -4.71
N TRP A 21 2.06 -23.26 -5.24
CA TRP A 21 1.87 -21.85 -5.59
C TRP A 21 0.74 -21.65 -6.60
N ALA A 22 0.70 -22.46 -7.66
CA ALA A 22 -0.38 -22.43 -8.65
C ALA A 22 -1.76 -22.76 -8.03
N ALA A 23 -1.82 -23.71 -7.09
CA ALA A 23 -3.06 -24.06 -6.38
C ALA A 23 -3.53 -22.93 -5.46
N ILE A 24 -2.61 -22.25 -4.78
CA ILE A 24 -2.90 -21.06 -3.96
C ILE A 24 -3.43 -19.94 -4.85
N LEU A 25 -2.75 -19.64 -5.96
CA LEU A 25 -3.22 -18.63 -6.93
C LEU A 25 -4.58 -18.98 -7.52
N LYS A 26 -4.84 -20.25 -7.82
CA LYS A 26 -6.15 -20.70 -8.32
C LYS A 26 -7.26 -20.54 -7.28
N THR A 27 -6.95 -20.75 -6.00
CA THR A 27 -7.95 -20.76 -4.91
C THR A 27 -8.20 -19.35 -4.35
N PHE A 28 -7.13 -18.56 -4.20
CA PHE A 28 -7.15 -17.27 -3.51
C PHE A 28 -6.76 -16.09 -4.40
N GLY A 29 -6.22 -16.33 -5.60
CA GLY A 29 -5.83 -15.27 -6.52
C GLY A 29 -7.02 -14.49 -7.10
N GLY A 30 -8.24 -14.99 -6.97
CA GLY A 30 -9.44 -14.37 -7.53
C GLY A 30 -9.50 -14.47 -9.06
N ASN A 31 -10.70 -14.37 -9.63
CA ASN A 31 -10.86 -14.28 -11.09
C ASN A 31 -10.48 -12.87 -11.60
N GLU A 32 -10.31 -12.72 -12.92
CA GLU A 32 -9.91 -11.45 -13.54
C GLU A 32 -10.84 -10.29 -13.19
N ALA A 33 -12.15 -10.54 -13.12
CA ALA A 33 -13.14 -9.52 -12.75
C ALA A 33 -12.96 -9.05 -11.30
N THR A 34 -12.78 -9.98 -10.35
CA THR A 34 -12.51 -9.65 -8.94
C THR A 34 -11.18 -8.91 -8.78
N LYS A 35 -10.13 -9.32 -9.51
CA LYS A 35 -8.85 -8.61 -9.53
C LYS A 35 -9.03 -7.18 -10.06
N LYS A 36 -9.75 -7.00 -11.17
CA LYS A 36 -10.02 -5.68 -11.75
C LYS A 36 -10.80 -4.78 -10.78
N THR A 37 -11.83 -5.31 -10.13
CA THR A 37 -12.60 -4.56 -9.12
C THR A 37 -11.74 -4.15 -7.93
N LYS A 38 -10.93 -5.07 -7.38
CA LYS A 38 -10.00 -4.76 -6.29
C LYS A 38 -8.96 -3.71 -6.69
N LYS A 39 -8.40 -3.82 -7.90
CA LYS A 39 -7.46 -2.86 -8.48
C LYS A 39 -8.06 -1.46 -8.55
N ASN A 40 -9.30 -1.35 -9.03
CA ASN A 40 -10.01 -0.07 -9.09
C ASN A 40 -10.30 0.51 -7.70
N LEU A 41 -10.68 -0.33 -6.74
CA LEU A 41 -10.93 0.10 -5.35
C LEU A 41 -9.66 0.65 -4.71
N LEU A 42 -8.52 -0.02 -4.86
CA LEU A 42 -7.24 0.45 -4.33
C LEU A 42 -6.82 1.78 -4.96
N LYS A 43 -6.98 1.94 -6.28
CA LYS A 43 -6.73 3.23 -6.95
C LYS A 43 -7.61 4.34 -6.39
N GLN A 44 -8.89 4.04 -6.11
CA GLN A 44 -9.81 5.00 -5.51
C GLN A 44 -9.40 5.35 -4.07
N GLN A 45 -9.01 4.35 -3.26
CA GLN A 45 -8.53 4.58 -1.90
C GLN A 45 -7.28 5.45 -1.88
N TYR A 46 -6.33 5.21 -2.77
CA TYR A 46 -5.13 6.03 -2.92
C TYR A 46 -5.45 7.45 -3.43
N GLY A 47 -6.28 7.56 -4.47
CA GLY A 47 -6.67 8.85 -5.04
C GLY A 47 -7.34 9.77 -4.01
N ASN A 48 -8.22 9.19 -3.18
CA ASN A 48 -8.98 9.89 -2.14
C ASN A 48 -8.27 9.90 -0.77
N PHE A 49 -7.03 9.44 -0.70
CA PHE A 49 -6.31 9.31 0.56
C PHE A 49 -6.11 10.68 1.22
N LYS A 50 -6.53 10.77 2.47
CA LYS A 50 -6.41 11.93 3.36
C LYS A 50 -6.43 11.44 4.80
N VAL A 51 -5.92 12.22 5.74
CA VAL A 51 -6.05 11.93 7.17
C VAL A 51 -7.52 11.73 7.57
N GLU A 52 -7.78 10.73 8.40
CA GLU A 52 -9.12 10.41 8.91
C GLU A 52 -9.22 10.75 10.40
N GLY A 53 -10.24 11.53 10.79
CA GLY A 53 -10.52 11.83 12.19
C GLY A 53 -9.33 12.43 12.95
N LEU A 54 -8.87 11.74 13.99
CA LEU A 54 -7.75 12.12 14.85
C LEU A 54 -6.54 11.18 14.67
N GLU A 55 -6.34 10.67 13.46
CA GLU A 55 -5.17 9.85 13.12
C GLU A 55 -3.86 10.59 13.47
N THR A 56 -2.93 9.87 14.08
CA THR A 56 -1.55 10.34 14.27
C THR A 56 -0.76 10.23 12.96
N LEU A 57 0.36 10.95 12.86
CA LEU A 57 1.27 10.86 11.71
C LEU A 57 1.66 9.41 11.39
N GLU A 58 1.96 8.60 12.41
CA GLU A 58 2.29 7.18 12.27
C GLU A 58 1.11 6.36 11.74
N GLN A 59 -0.12 6.63 12.21
CA GLN A 59 -1.31 5.93 11.73
C GLN A 59 -1.59 6.25 10.25
N THR A 60 -1.50 7.53 9.87
CA THR A 60 -1.65 7.95 8.47
C THR A 60 -0.56 7.32 7.59
N PHE A 61 0.70 7.35 8.03
CA PHE A 61 1.80 6.72 7.31
C PHE A 61 1.60 5.22 7.09
N ASN A 62 1.28 4.47 8.15
CA ASN A 62 1.05 3.03 8.09
C ASN A 62 -0.10 2.69 7.14
N ARG A 63 -1.20 3.47 7.15
CA ARG A 63 -2.33 3.25 6.26
C ARG A 63 -1.97 3.50 4.80
N LEU A 64 -1.18 4.52 4.52
CA LEU A 64 -0.68 4.79 3.16
C LEU A 64 0.23 3.66 2.67
N GLN A 65 1.17 3.19 3.51
CA GLN A 65 2.06 2.07 3.17
C GLN A 65 1.27 0.80 2.83
N VAL A 66 0.20 0.49 3.58
CA VAL A 66 -0.66 -0.66 3.28
C VAL A 66 -1.34 -0.53 1.92
N ILE A 67 -1.81 0.67 1.55
CA ILE A 67 -2.43 0.90 0.23
C ILE A 67 -1.38 0.73 -0.88
N VAL A 68 -0.20 1.32 -0.73
CA VAL A 68 0.89 1.25 -1.73
C VAL A 68 1.36 -0.20 -1.91
N SER A 69 1.59 -0.93 -0.81
CA SER A 69 2.01 -2.33 -0.85
C SER A 69 1.00 -3.21 -1.62
N HIS A 70 -0.30 -2.94 -1.45
CA HIS A 70 -1.34 -3.64 -2.21
C HIS A 70 -1.40 -3.23 -3.67
N LEU A 71 -1.12 -1.97 -4.01
CA LEU A 71 -1.05 -1.49 -5.39
C LEU A 71 0.13 -2.14 -6.14
N GLU A 72 1.31 -2.16 -5.52
CA GLU A 72 2.51 -2.82 -6.04
C GLU A 72 2.27 -4.32 -6.26
N PHE A 73 1.62 -4.99 -5.30
CA PHE A 73 1.22 -6.39 -5.44
C PHE A 73 0.26 -6.64 -6.63
N MET A 74 -0.45 -5.61 -7.10
CA MET A 74 -1.33 -5.67 -8.28
C MET A 74 -0.68 -5.11 -9.56
N ASP A 75 0.64 -5.04 -9.58
CA ASP A 75 1.46 -4.49 -10.67
C ASP A 75 1.01 -3.07 -11.02
N ILE A 76 0.79 -2.23 -10.00
CA ILE A 76 0.66 -0.79 -10.13
C ILE A 76 1.86 -0.16 -9.45
N GLU A 77 2.76 0.37 -10.26
CA GLU A 77 3.85 1.20 -9.78
C GLU A 77 3.32 2.60 -9.44
N ILE A 78 3.77 3.14 -8.30
CA ILE A 78 3.48 4.50 -7.87
C ILE A 78 4.81 5.25 -7.91
N GLU A 79 4.83 6.39 -8.60
CA GLU A 79 6.02 7.23 -8.65
C GLU A 79 6.33 7.78 -7.25
N LYS A 80 7.61 7.81 -6.87
CA LYS A 80 8.04 8.27 -5.55
C LYS A 80 7.60 9.70 -5.26
N ASP A 81 7.72 10.59 -6.25
CA ASP A 81 7.24 11.97 -6.11
C ASP A 81 5.74 12.01 -5.82
N ASP A 82 4.91 11.32 -6.61
CA ASP A 82 3.46 11.25 -6.37
C ASP A 82 3.13 10.72 -4.97
N LEU A 83 3.85 9.67 -4.52
CA LEU A 83 3.69 9.11 -3.19
C LEU A 83 4.05 10.10 -2.07
N ASN A 84 5.19 10.77 -2.20
CA ASN A 84 5.68 11.73 -1.22
C ASN A 84 4.75 12.96 -1.16
N GLN A 85 4.32 13.47 -2.31
CA GLN A 85 3.32 14.53 -2.40
C GLN A 85 1.98 14.09 -1.81
N LYS A 86 1.52 12.87 -2.08
CA LYS A 86 0.29 12.31 -1.51
C LYS A 86 0.34 12.31 0.01
N PHE A 87 1.46 11.86 0.57
CA PHE A 87 1.65 11.83 2.01
C PHE A 87 1.59 13.23 2.60
N LEU A 88 2.40 14.18 2.10
CA LEU A 88 2.42 15.56 2.60
C LEU A 88 1.06 16.27 2.45
N ASN A 89 0.33 16.02 1.36
CA ASN A 89 -0.99 16.60 1.12
C ASN A 89 -2.10 15.99 1.97
N SER A 90 -1.87 14.78 2.49
CA SER A 90 -2.83 14.09 3.36
C SER A 90 -2.78 14.57 4.80
N LEU A 91 -1.70 15.25 5.21
CA LEU A 91 -1.48 15.65 6.60
C LEU A 91 -2.46 16.75 7.05
N PRO A 92 -2.80 16.78 8.35
CA PRO A 92 -3.65 17.82 8.92
C PRO A 92 -3.10 19.25 8.74
N PRO A 93 -3.94 20.29 8.74
CA PRO A 93 -3.52 21.69 8.60
C PRO A 93 -2.48 22.15 9.64
N GLU A 94 -2.42 21.53 10.81
CA GLU A 94 -1.41 21.81 11.84
C GLU A 94 0.01 21.54 11.34
N TRP A 95 0.17 20.69 10.34
CA TRP A 95 1.46 20.36 9.71
C TRP A 95 1.81 21.29 8.53
N LEU A 96 0.99 22.29 8.22
CA LEU A 96 1.13 23.11 7.01
C LEU A 96 2.49 23.79 6.86
N MET A 97 3.07 24.31 7.95
CA MET A 97 4.40 24.95 7.88
C MET A 97 5.49 23.92 7.55
N HIS A 98 5.43 22.72 8.14
CA HIS A 98 6.38 21.65 7.86
C HIS A 98 6.26 21.18 6.41
N THR A 99 5.04 20.95 5.93
CA THR A 99 4.82 20.49 4.54
C THR A 99 5.28 21.50 3.50
N ILE A 100 5.11 22.82 3.75
CA ILE A 100 5.63 23.87 2.85
C ILE A 100 7.16 23.84 2.77
N VAL A 101 7.86 23.73 3.90
CA VAL A 101 9.32 23.66 3.92
C VAL A 101 9.81 22.41 3.17
N TRP A 102 9.17 21.26 3.41
CA TRP A 102 9.55 20.01 2.77
C TRP A 102 9.27 19.98 1.27
N ARG A 103 8.20 20.60 0.78
CA ARG A 103 7.92 20.71 -0.66
C ARG A 103 9.02 21.44 -1.45
N ASN A 104 9.81 22.28 -0.79
CA ASN A 104 10.88 23.04 -1.44
C ASN A 104 12.23 22.30 -1.49
N ARG A 105 12.31 21.09 -0.94
CA ARG A 105 13.54 20.31 -0.98
C ARG A 105 13.75 19.68 -2.34
N SER A 106 14.99 19.77 -2.82
CA SER A 106 15.38 19.27 -4.15
C SER A 106 15.45 17.75 -4.26
N ASP A 107 15.46 17.03 -3.14
CA ASP A 107 15.54 15.57 -3.06
C ASP A 107 14.18 14.91 -2.77
N LEU A 108 13.10 15.69 -2.66
CA LEU A 108 11.77 15.17 -2.30
C LEU A 108 11.23 14.15 -3.30
N ASP A 109 11.50 14.33 -4.58
CA ASP A 109 11.04 13.45 -5.67
C ASP A 109 11.76 12.09 -5.70
N THR A 110 12.95 12.00 -5.11
CA THR A 110 13.82 10.83 -5.15
C THR A 110 13.94 10.10 -3.81
N MET A 111 13.67 10.78 -2.69
CA MET A 111 13.72 10.18 -1.35
C MET A 111 12.67 9.09 -1.15
N SER A 112 12.98 8.12 -0.28
CA SER A 112 12.00 7.11 0.10
C SER A 112 10.91 7.71 1.00
N LEU A 113 9.73 7.09 1.00
CA LEU A 113 8.65 7.50 1.88
C LEU A 113 9.04 7.32 3.37
N ASP A 114 9.82 6.29 3.68
CA ASP A 114 10.34 6.06 5.04
C ASP A 114 11.29 7.18 5.50
N ASP A 115 12.20 7.62 4.64
CA ASP A 115 13.10 8.74 4.94
C ASP A 115 12.31 10.03 5.19
N LEU A 116 11.32 10.32 4.33
CA LEU A 116 10.42 11.46 4.47
C LEU A 116 9.66 11.40 5.81
N TYR A 117 9.12 10.24 6.17
CA TYR A 117 8.44 10.04 7.45
C TYR A 117 9.36 10.25 8.65
N ASN A 118 10.57 9.67 8.62
CA ASN A 118 11.54 9.82 9.70
C ASN A 118 11.98 11.27 9.91
N HIS A 119 11.95 12.08 8.86
CA HIS A 119 12.23 13.51 8.94
C HIS A 119 11.09 14.37 9.51
N LEU A 120 9.85 13.87 9.46
CA LEU A 120 8.67 14.53 10.03
C LEU A 120 8.43 14.15 11.50
N LYS A 121 9.05 13.07 11.96
CA LYS A 121 9.00 12.58 13.35
C LYS A 121 9.91 13.38 14.26
#